data_AF-A0A7M3LSG1-F1
#
_entry.id   AF-A0A7M3LSG1-F1
#
_cell.length_a   1.000
_cell.length_b   1.000
_cell.length_c   1.000
_cell.angle_alpha   90.00
_cell.angle_beta   90.00
_cell.angle_gamma   90.00
#
_symmetry.space_group_name_H-M   'P 1'
#
loop_
_entity.id
_entity.type
_entity.pdbx_description
1 polymer ?
#
loop_
_entity_poly.entity_id
_entity_poly.type
_entity_poly.pdbx_seq_one_letter_code
_entity_poly.pdbx_strand_id
1 'polypeptide(L)'
;MRTSTDSATTAATTRLPESLCTHTPKCPTADSPDREAAHVVVAHPEQGWSLLCNAVLLFEDTGELLPDGRIVDPHRPTGATRPLRLAATHALIGGTARSGKTDAAALLRAASLASSSSTSRSA
;
A
#
# COMPACT_ATOMS: atom_id res chain seq x y z
N MET A 1 11.21 -13.96 -42.96
CA MET A 1 9.74 -13.96 -42.96
C MET A 1 9.26 -14.38 -41.58
N ARG A 2 8.12 -13.83 -41.15
CA ARG A 2 7.73 -13.55 -39.75
C ARG A 2 7.44 -14.82 -38.92
N THR A 3 8.00 -14.90 -37.72
CA THR A 3 7.48 -15.74 -36.63
C THR A 3 6.57 -14.87 -35.76
N SER A 4 5.26 -15.00 -35.93
CA SER A 4 4.26 -14.42 -35.04
C SER A 4 4.08 -15.36 -33.85
N THR A 5 4.61 -14.94 -32.70
CA THR A 5 4.24 -15.53 -31.41
C THR A 5 2.99 -14.79 -30.93
N ASP A 6 1.84 -15.41 -31.16
CA ASP A 6 0.57 -15.03 -30.54
C ASP A 6 0.50 -15.76 -29.19
N SER A 7 0.52 -15.01 -28.07
CA SER A 7 0.21 -15.52 -26.73
C SER A 7 0.11 -14.38 -25.71
N ALA A 8 -1.13 -14.02 -25.36
CA ALA A 8 -1.61 -13.92 -23.98
C ALA A 8 -3.01 -13.28 -23.95
N THR A 9 -4.04 -14.12 -23.99
CA THR A 9 -5.39 -13.78 -23.55
C THR A 9 -5.38 -13.63 -22.03
N THR A 10 -5.35 -12.39 -21.55
CA THR A 10 -5.61 -12.03 -20.14
C THR A 10 -6.99 -11.38 -20.05
N ALA A 11 -7.77 -11.80 -19.05
CA ALA A 11 -9.16 -11.48 -18.77
C ALA A 11 -9.62 -10.08 -19.24
N ALA A 12 -10.59 -10.09 -20.16
CA ALA A 12 -11.30 -8.89 -20.60
C ALA A 12 -12.32 -8.45 -19.53
N THR A 13 -11.86 -7.76 -18.49
CA THR A 13 -12.65 -6.63 -18.00
C THR A 13 -12.74 -5.66 -19.17
N THR A 14 -13.92 -5.19 -19.54
CA THR A 14 -14.11 -4.27 -20.66
C THR A 14 -13.18 -3.07 -20.48
N ARG A 15 -12.00 -3.08 -21.13
CA ARG A 15 -11.12 -1.91 -21.17
C ARG A 15 -11.96 -0.79 -21.77
N LEU A 16 -12.18 0.26 -21.00
CA LEU A 16 -12.67 1.52 -21.56
C LEU A 16 -11.75 1.88 -22.72
N PRO A 17 -12.30 2.17 -23.91
CA PRO A 17 -11.46 2.35 -25.08
C PRO A 17 -10.57 3.58 -24.89
N GLU A 18 -9.31 3.48 -25.28
CA GLU A 18 -8.35 4.61 -25.31
C GLU A 18 -8.83 5.79 -26.17
N SER A 19 -9.94 5.60 -26.91
CA SER A 19 -10.66 6.62 -27.67
C SER A 19 -11.28 7.73 -26.82
N LEU A 20 -11.35 7.59 -25.49
CA LEU A 20 -11.81 8.67 -24.60
C LEU A 20 -10.83 9.86 -24.58
N CYS A 21 -9.57 9.65 -24.96
CA CYS A 21 -8.57 10.71 -25.03
C CYS A 21 -8.53 11.34 -26.44
N THR A 22 -9.26 12.44 -26.64
CA THR A 22 -9.20 13.27 -27.85
C THR A 22 -8.31 14.52 -27.70
N HIS A 23 -7.53 14.60 -26.62
CA HIS A 23 -6.72 15.78 -26.28
C HIS A 23 -5.48 15.92 -27.18
N THR A 24 -5.09 17.17 -27.43
CA THR A 24 -3.82 17.55 -28.09
C THR A 24 -3.11 18.59 -27.20
N PRO A 25 -1.89 18.31 -26.70
CA PRO A 25 -1.10 17.09 -26.89
C PRO A 25 -1.78 15.84 -26.29
N LYS A 26 -1.36 14.65 -26.76
CA LYS A 26 -1.91 13.38 -26.27
C LYS A 26 -1.57 13.22 -24.78
N CYS A 27 -2.55 12.83 -23.97
CA CYS A 27 -2.36 12.53 -22.56
C CYS A 27 -1.45 11.31 -22.36
N PRO A 28 -0.76 11.22 -21.21
CA PRO A 28 0.00 10.05 -20.83
C PRO A 28 -0.88 8.81 -20.74
N THR A 29 -0.30 7.66 -21.08
CA THR A 29 -1.00 6.37 -21.01
C THR A 29 -1.25 5.97 -19.57
N ALA A 30 -2.23 5.08 -19.36
CA ALA A 30 -2.50 4.47 -18.06
C ALA A 30 -1.43 3.47 -17.60
N ASP A 31 -0.26 3.41 -18.23
CA ASP A 31 0.92 2.69 -17.77
C ASP A 31 2.09 3.63 -17.43
N SER A 32 1.99 4.92 -17.78
CA SER A 32 3.03 5.93 -17.55
C SER A 32 3.11 6.36 -16.09
N PRO A 33 4.30 6.60 -15.49
CA PRO A 33 4.40 7.08 -14.10
C PRO A 33 3.67 8.42 -13.85
N ASP A 34 3.45 9.19 -14.91
CA ASP A 34 2.79 10.48 -15.00
C ASP A 34 1.30 10.38 -15.44
N ARG A 35 0.70 9.18 -15.33
CA ARG A 35 -0.70 8.86 -15.65
C ARG A 35 -1.75 9.82 -15.07
N GLU A 36 -1.50 10.36 -13.89
CA GLU A 36 -2.37 11.29 -13.17
C GLU A 36 -2.50 12.66 -13.85
N ALA A 37 -1.59 13.00 -14.77
CA ALA A 37 -1.64 14.23 -15.56
C ALA A 37 -2.65 14.19 -16.71
N ALA A 38 -3.36 13.07 -16.92
CA ALA A 38 -4.46 12.99 -17.88
C ALA A 38 -5.67 13.83 -17.44
N HIS A 39 -6.48 14.28 -18.40
CA HIS A 39 -7.62 15.14 -18.10
C HIS A 39 -8.78 14.37 -17.46
N VAL A 40 -9.41 14.96 -16.45
CA VAL A 40 -10.66 14.46 -15.86
C VAL A 40 -11.78 14.55 -16.89
N VAL A 41 -12.44 13.43 -17.16
CA VAL A 41 -13.64 13.36 -18.03
C VAL A 41 -14.92 13.21 -17.22
N VAL A 42 -14.81 12.69 -16.00
CA VAL A 42 -15.92 12.55 -15.06
C VAL A 42 -15.40 12.79 -13.66
N ALA A 43 -16.05 13.66 -12.89
CA ALA A 43 -15.72 13.92 -11.48
C ALA A 43 -16.93 13.60 -10.60
N HIS A 44 -16.71 12.84 -9.53
CA HIS A 44 -17.70 12.53 -8.48
C HIS A 44 -17.07 12.83 -7.11
N PRO A 45 -16.88 14.12 -6.78
CA PRO A 45 -16.28 14.51 -5.50
C PRO A 45 -17.08 14.01 -4.30
N GLU A 46 -18.40 13.85 -4.42
CA GLU A 46 -19.24 13.29 -3.36
C GLU A 46 -18.98 11.81 -3.07
N GLN A 47 -18.32 11.09 -3.99
CA GLN A 47 -17.90 9.70 -3.84
C GLN A 47 -16.38 9.55 -3.73
N GLY A 48 -15.64 10.66 -3.83
CA GLY A 48 -14.19 10.71 -3.69
C GLY A 48 -13.40 10.16 -4.87
N TRP A 49 -13.92 10.23 -6.10
CA TRP A 49 -13.21 9.75 -7.28
C TRP A 49 -13.41 10.61 -8.53
N SER A 50 -12.48 10.49 -9.47
CA SER A 50 -12.53 11.08 -10.81
C SER A 50 -12.04 10.07 -11.84
N LEU A 51 -12.74 9.96 -12.97
CA LEU A 51 -12.28 9.19 -14.12
C LEU A 51 -11.49 10.10 -15.06
N LEU A 52 -10.27 9.68 -15.39
CA LEU A 52 -9.40 10.35 -16.34
C LEU A 52 -9.61 9.82 -17.77
N CYS A 53 -9.26 10.60 -18.77
CA CYS A 53 -9.44 10.25 -20.19
C CYS A 53 -8.58 9.07 -20.65
N ASN A 54 -7.56 8.68 -19.88
CA ASN A 54 -6.77 7.46 -20.08
C ASN A 54 -7.38 6.25 -19.33
N ALA A 55 -8.61 6.37 -18.85
CA ALA A 55 -9.37 5.36 -18.11
C ALA A 55 -8.82 5.00 -16.72
N VAL A 56 -7.94 5.83 -16.16
CA VAL A 56 -7.54 5.73 -14.75
C VAL A 56 -8.65 6.30 -13.86
N LEU A 57 -9.03 5.55 -12.83
CA LEU A 57 -9.85 6.07 -11.73
C LEU A 57 -8.92 6.61 -10.64
N LEU A 58 -8.91 7.93 -10.50
CA LEU A 58 -8.15 8.66 -9.48
C LEU A 58 -9.03 8.88 -8.26
N PHE A 59 -8.56 8.47 -7.08
CA PHE A 59 -9.21 8.69 -5.80
C PHE A 59 -8.67 9.95 -5.12
N GLU A 60 -9.46 10.55 -4.23
CA GLU A 60 -9.08 11.77 -3.49
C GLU A 60 -7.83 11.60 -2.62
N ASP A 61 -7.51 10.37 -2.20
CA ASP A 61 -6.30 10.07 -1.43
C ASP A 61 -5.06 9.82 -2.30
N THR A 62 -5.14 10.12 -3.61
CA THR A 62 -4.09 9.82 -4.61
C THR A 62 -3.94 8.32 -4.88
N GLY A 63 -4.85 7.47 -4.39
CA GLY A 63 -4.94 6.10 -4.87
C GLY A 63 -5.41 6.08 -6.33
N GLU A 64 -5.02 5.03 -7.06
CA GLU A 64 -5.45 4.86 -8.44
C GLU A 64 -5.90 3.43 -8.74
N LEU A 65 -6.93 3.29 -9.57
CA LEU A 65 -7.32 2.03 -10.18
C LEU A 65 -7.10 2.12 -11.69
N LEU A 66 -6.15 1.31 -12.17
CA LEU A 66 -5.77 1.25 -13.58
C LEU A 66 -6.79 0.46 -14.41
N PRO A 67 -6.82 0.63 -15.75
CA PRO A 67 -7.76 -0.06 -16.63
C PRO A 67 -7.62 -1.58 -16.66
N ASP A 68 -6.47 -2.11 -16.22
CA ASP A 68 -6.22 -3.56 -16.08
C ASP A 68 -6.62 -4.11 -14.71
N GLY A 69 -7.16 -3.26 -13.84
CA GLY A 69 -7.58 -3.62 -12.49
C GLY A 69 -6.46 -3.57 -11.45
N ARG A 70 -5.24 -3.15 -11.82
CA ARG A 70 -4.18 -2.91 -10.83
C ARG A 70 -4.51 -1.71 -9.96
N ILE A 71 -4.24 -1.85 -8.66
CA ILE A 71 -4.37 -0.79 -7.68
C ILE A 71 -2.98 -0.18 -7.44
N VAL A 72 -2.90 1.14 -7.48
CA VAL A 72 -1.74 1.92 -7.04
C VAL A 72 -2.09 2.54 -5.70
N ASP A 73 -1.26 2.26 -4.69
CA ASP A 73 -1.49 2.77 -3.34
C ASP A 73 -1.36 4.31 -3.27
N PRO A 74 -2.18 4.96 -2.42
CA PRO A 74 -2.07 6.38 -2.10
C PRO A 74 -0.64 6.87 -1.87
N HIS A 75 -0.26 7.99 -2.50
CA HIS A 75 1.06 8.61 -2.34
C HIS A 75 1.27 9.32 -0.99
N ARG A 76 0.27 9.36 -0.10
CA ARG A 76 0.52 9.79 1.27
C ARG A 76 1.45 8.78 1.94
N PRO A 77 2.47 9.20 2.70
CA PRO A 77 3.08 8.29 3.66
C PRO A 77 1.94 7.85 4.59
N THR A 78 1.42 6.63 4.39
CA THR A 78 0.63 5.93 5.40
C THR A 78 1.53 5.93 6.61
N GLY A 79 1.26 6.85 7.54
CA GLY A 79 2.16 7.15 8.64
C GLY A 79 2.63 5.83 9.19
N ALA A 80 3.94 5.56 9.06
CA ALA A 80 4.58 4.41 9.66
C ALA A 80 3.87 4.23 10.98
N THR A 81 3.20 3.08 11.18
CA THR A 81 2.45 2.81 12.40
C THR A 81 3.40 3.18 13.52
N ARG A 82 3.25 4.41 14.07
CA ARG A 82 3.94 4.77 15.28
C ARG A 82 3.26 3.82 16.20
N PRO A 83 3.96 2.79 16.74
CA PRO A 83 3.35 2.04 17.81
C PRO A 83 2.91 3.13 18.78
N LEU A 84 1.59 3.26 18.98
CA LEU A 84 1.10 4.03 20.09
C LEU A 84 1.82 3.39 21.26
N ARG A 85 2.88 4.05 21.74
CA ARG A 85 3.45 3.70 23.02
C ARG A 85 2.31 4.02 23.96
N LEU A 86 1.55 2.99 24.31
CA LEU A 86 0.77 2.98 25.50
C LEU A 86 1.82 3.26 26.58
N ALA A 87 1.91 4.52 27.01
CA ALA A 87 2.63 4.84 28.21
C ALA A 87 1.97 3.95 29.24
N ALA A 88 2.70 2.96 29.74
CA ALA A 88 2.27 2.16 30.86
C ALA A 88 2.19 3.11 32.05
N THR A 89 1.10 3.88 32.13
CA THR A 89 0.58 4.29 33.42
C THR A 89 0.29 2.98 34.12
N HIS A 90 1.12 2.65 35.10
CA HIS A 90 1.03 1.41 35.86
C HIS A 90 -0.43 1.12 36.19
N ALA A 91 -1.02 0.16 35.50
CA ALA A 91 -2.29 -0.41 35.90
C ALA A 91 -2.04 -1.06 37.25
N LEU A 92 -2.37 -0.36 38.33
CA LEU A 92 -2.39 -0.94 39.66
C LEU A 92 -3.56 -1.91 39.71
N ILE A 93 -3.32 -3.15 39.28
CA ILE A 93 -4.21 -4.26 39.57
C ILE A 93 -4.02 -4.58 41.06
N GLY A 94 -4.88 -4.03 41.90
CA GLY A 94 -5.03 -4.45 43.28
C GLY A 94 -5.54 -5.88 43.31
N GLY A 95 -4.64 -6.86 43.48
CA GLY A 95 -4.99 -8.24 43.74
C GLY A 95 -5.21 -8.47 45.23
N THR A 96 -6.39 -8.91 45.64
CA THR A 96 -6.59 -9.43 47.00
C THR A 96 -5.92 -10.80 47.12
N ALA A 97 -5.35 -11.07 48.31
CA ALA A 97 -4.65 -12.33 48.58
C ALA A 97 -5.62 -13.53 48.45
N ARG A 98 -5.14 -14.61 47.81
CA ARG A 98 -5.78 -15.95 47.68
C ARG A 98 -6.65 -16.21 46.43
N SER A 99 -6.27 -15.73 45.25
CA SER A 99 -6.61 -16.43 43.98
C SER A 99 -5.38 -17.19 43.50
N GLY A 100 -5.40 -18.52 43.64
CA GLY A 100 -4.27 -19.42 43.42
C GLY A 100 -3.58 -19.23 42.07
N LYS A 101 -2.34 -18.73 42.09
CA LYS A 101 -1.44 -18.61 40.93
C LYS A 101 -0.20 -19.49 41.11
N THR A 102 -0.37 -20.67 41.71
CA THR A 102 0.72 -21.64 41.84
C THR A 102 0.60 -22.67 40.72
N ASP A 103 0.79 -22.24 39.47
CA ASP A 103 1.46 -23.03 38.44
C ASP A 103 1.53 -22.25 37.11
N ALA A 104 2.68 -21.60 36.87
CA ALA A 104 3.21 -21.24 35.55
C ALA A 104 4.52 -20.48 35.73
N ALA A 105 5.54 -21.14 36.28
CA ALA A 105 6.92 -20.62 36.30
C ALA A 105 7.78 -21.42 35.32
N ALA A 106 7.81 -21.02 34.05
CA ALA A 106 8.81 -21.34 33.01
C ALA A 106 8.34 -20.69 31.69
N LEU A 107 9.09 -19.98 30.85
CA LEU A 107 10.51 -19.65 30.73
C LEU A 107 10.58 -18.49 29.69
N LEU A 108 10.96 -17.28 30.10
CA LEU A 108 11.33 -16.18 29.18
C LEU A 108 12.79 -15.82 29.44
N ARG A 109 13.72 -16.38 28.67
CA ARG A 109 15.08 -15.83 28.53
C ARG A 109 15.78 -16.30 27.25
N ALA A 110 15.55 -15.61 26.13
CA ALA A 110 16.41 -15.70 24.94
C ALA A 110 16.18 -14.51 23.97
N ALA A 111 16.65 -13.30 24.30
CA ALA A 111 16.75 -12.20 23.31
C ALA A 111 17.70 -11.05 23.74
N SER A 112 18.89 -11.34 24.27
CA SER A 112 19.86 -10.26 24.60
C SER A 112 21.34 -10.60 24.39
N LEU A 113 21.67 -11.49 23.44
CA LEU A 113 23.08 -11.78 23.11
C LEU A 113 23.48 -11.51 21.65
N ALA A 114 22.65 -10.85 20.84
CA ALA A 114 22.97 -10.62 19.43
C ALA A 114 23.54 -9.22 19.10
N SER A 115 23.80 -8.35 20.09
CA SER A 115 24.16 -6.93 19.82
C SER A 115 25.52 -6.50 20.36
N SER A 116 26.44 -7.42 20.69
CA SER A 116 27.73 -7.03 21.26
C SER A 116 28.90 -7.92 20.81
N SER A 117 29.22 -7.90 19.51
CA SER A 117 30.57 -8.28 19.03
C SER A 117 30.75 -8.00 17.54
N SER A 118 31.11 -6.76 17.20
CA SER A 118 31.72 -6.43 15.90
C SER A 118 32.48 -5.11 16.02
N THR A 119 33.59 -5.11 16.77
CA THR A 119 34.67 -4.13 16.64
C THR A 119 36.00 -4.79 16.99
N SER A 120 36.98 -4.66 16.07
CA SER A 120 38.43 -4.83 16.18
C SER A 120 39.08 -6.24 16.04
N ARG A 121 39.83 -6.44 14.93
CA ARG A 121 41.30 -6.62 14.97
C ARG A 121 41.95 -6.51 13.58
N SER A 122 43.02 -5.73 13.55
CA SER A 122 44.03 -5.58 12.51
C SER A 122 44.91 -6.84 12.36
N ALA A 123 45.45 -7.02 11.16
CA ALA A 123 46.80 -7.52 10.90
C ALA A 123 47.31 -6.83 9.64
#